data_AF-A0A7S0ZX62-F1
#
_entry.id   AF-A0A7S0ZX62-F1
#
_cell.length_a   1.000
_cell.length_b   1.000
_cell.length_c   1.000
_cell.angle_alpha   90.00
_cell.angle_beta   90.00
_cell.angle_gamma   90.00
#
_symmetry.space_group_name_H-M   'P 1'
#
loop_
_entity.id
_entity.type
_entity.pdbx_description
1 polymer ?
#
loop_
_entity_poly.entity_id
_entity_poly.type
_entity_poly.pdbx_seq_one_letter_code
_entity_poly.pdbx_strand_id
1 'polypeptide(L)'
;TKLDYVLGLTTAKIMERRLQTKVFKLGLAKSIHHARVLIRQRHIRVGRQMVNIPSFLVRTDSEKHIDFALTSPFGSGRPGRVKRKGKTGGGGGDDGEEED
;
A
#
# COMPACT_ATOMS: atom_id res chain seq x y z
N THR A 1 1.97 -12.83 36.31
CA THR A 1 1.82 -11.37 36.12
C THR A 1 1.79 -11.05 34.63
N LYS A 2 0.59 -10.84 34.05
CA LYS A 2 0.43 -10.54 32.60
C LYS A 2 0.99 -9.17 32.20
N LEU A 3 1.22 -8.28 33.17
CA LEU A 3 1.68 -6.92 32.95
C LEU A 3 3.17 -6.84 32.60
N ASP A 4 3.96 -7.85 32.99
CA ASP A 4 5.41 -7.88 32.74
C ASP A 4 5.74 -7.92 31.24
N TYR A 5 4.85 -8.46 30.41
CA TYR A 5 4.97 -8.42 28.95
C TYR A 5 4.90 -7.00 28.37
N VAL A 6 4.23 -6.08 29.06
CA VAL A 6 4.16 -4.65 28.68
C VAL A 6 5.49 -3.97 28.97
N LEU A 7 6.13 -4.30 30.10
CA LEU A 7 7.46 -3.79 30.46
C LEU A 7 8.55 -4.29 29.51
N GLY A 8 8.40 -5.50 28.96
CA GLY A 8 9.26 -6.08 27.93
C GLY A 8 8.98 -5.61 26.48
N LEU A 9 8.26 -4.50 26.28
CA LEU A 9 8.05 -3.94 24.95
C LEU A 9 9.31 -3.23 24.44
N THR A 10 9.79 -3.65 23.28
CA THR A 10 10.91 -3.02 22.59
C THR A 10 10.40 -2.05 21.52
N THR A 11 11.23 -1.08 21.14
CA THR A 11 10.95 -0.13 20.05
C THR A 11 10.67 -0.84 18.72
N ALA A 12 11.32 -1.99 18.48
CA ALA A 12 11.10 -2.83 17.32
C ALA A 12 9.62 -3.26 17.20
N LYS A 13 9.00 -3.73 18.28
CA LYS A 13 7.58 -4.14 18.28
C LYS A 13 6.64 -3.00 17.88
N ILE A 14 6.96 -1.76 18.27
CA ILE A 14 6.18 -0.58 17.87
C ILE A 14 6.38 -0.25 16.39
N MET A 15 7.62 -0.34 15.89
CA MET A 15 7.93 -0.10 14.48
C MET A 15 7.26 -1.11 13.54
N GLU A 16 7.06 -2.34 13.98
CA GLU A 16 6.37 -3.39 13.20
C GLU A 16 4.87 -3.15 13.02
N ARG A 17 4.24 -2.32 13.87
CA ARG A 17 2.81 -1.99 13.77
C ARG A 17 2.52 -0.81 12.83
N ARG A 18 3.55 -0.17 12.27
CA ARG A 18 3.37 0.93 11.31
C ARG A 18 2.79 0.43 9.99
N LEU A 19 1.95 1.24 9.35
CA LEU A 19 1.37 0.91 8.05
C LEU A 19 2.46 0.63 7.00
N GLN A 20 3.56 1.38 7.02
CA GLN A 20 4.69 1.16 6.13
C GLN A 20 5.28 -0.26 6.23
N THR A 21 5.51 -0.76 7.45
CA THR A 21 6.09 -2.10 7.67
C THR A 21 5.06 -3.19 7.45
N LYS A 22 3.78 -2.94 7.79
CA LYS A 22 2.68 -3.86 7.50
C LYS A 22 2.45 -4.06 6.00
N VAL A 23 2.41 -2.98 5.21
CA VAL A 23 2.26 -3.05 3.74
C VAL A 23 3.40 -3.85 3.10
N PHE A 24 4.64 -3.68 3.58
CA PHE A 24 5.78 -4.47 3.12
C PHE A 24 5.66 -5.95 3.52
N LYS A 25 5.34 -6.25 4.78
CA LYS A 25 5.16 -7.63 5.27
C LYS A 25 4.00 -8.36 4.59
N LEU A 26 2.97 -7.65 4.15
CA LEU A 26 1.84 -8.20 3.38
C LEU A 26 2.16 -8.44 1.89
N GLY A 27 3.37 -8.10 1.42
CA GLY A 27 3.77 -8.32 0.03
C GLY A 27 3.21 -7.31 -0.98
N LEU A 28 2.45 -6.30 -0.55
CA LEU A 28 1.88 -5.27 -1.43
C LEU A 28 2.94 -4.33 -2.04
N ALA A 29 4.15 -4.32 -1.48
CA ALA A 29 5.25 -3.50 -1.95
C ALA A 29 6.57 -4.27 -1.95
N LYS A 30 7.41 -4.04 -2.97
CA LYS A 30 8.74 -4.66 -3.12
C LYS A 30 9.73 -4.29 -2.02
N SER A 31 9.58 -3.13 -1.38
CA SER A 31 10.49 -2.65 -0.33
C SER A 31 9.79 -1.72 0.66
N ILE A 32 10.43 -1.48 1.80
CA ILE A 32 9.95 -0.53 2.83
C ILE A 32 9.86 0.90 2.27
N HIS A 33 10.76 1.29 1.38
CA HIS A 33 10.73 2.58 0.71
C HIS A 33 9.61 2.66 -0.33
N HIS A 34 9.39 1.59 -1.08
CA HIS A 34 8.29 1.49 -2.03
C HIS A 34 6.93 1.60 -1.31
N ALA A 35 6.75 0.89 -0.19
CA ALA A 35 5.54 0.99 0.63
C ALA A 35 5.25 2.43 1.07
N ARG A 36 6.27 3.18 1.49
CA ARG A 36 6.13 4.60 1.89
C ARG A 36 5.61 5.46 0.73
N VAL A 37 6.14 5.26 -0.48
CA VAL A 37 5.71 6.00 -1.67
C VAL A 37 4.26 5.68 -2.02
N LEU A 38 3.87 4.41 -2.03
CA LEU A 38 2.50 3.99 -2.31
C LEU A 38 1.48 4.59 -1.33
N ILE A 39 1.81 4.60 -0.04
CA ILE A 39 0.96 5.21 0.99
C ILE A 39 0.82 6.72 0.73
N ARG A 40 1.95 7.43 0.55
CA ARG A 40 1.95 8.89 0.34
C ARG A 40 1.20 9.31 -0.94
N GLN A 41 1.30 8.51 -2.00
CA GLN A 41 0.60 8.72 -3.26
C GLN A 41 -0.88 8.30 -3.22
N ARG A 42 -1.39 7.91 -2.04
CA ARG A 42 -2.82 7.60 -1.81
C ARG A 42 -3.28 6.31 -2.51
N HIS A 43 -2.40 5.31 -2.63
CA HIS A 43 -2.72 4.03 -3.24
C HIS A 43 -3.23 2.97 -2.26
N ILE A 44 -3.02 3.16 -0.96
CA ILE A 44 -3.36 2.18 0.08
C ILE A 44 -4.59 2.64 0.89
N ARG A 45 -5.48 1.69 1.20
CA ARG A 45 -6.58 1.85 2.15
C ARG A 45 -6.44 0.88 3.30
N VAL A 46 -7.03 1.25 4.43
CA VAL A 46 -7.24 0.39 5.59
C VAL A 46 -8.75 0.31 5.82
N GLY A 47 -9.35 -0.85 5.54
CA GLY A 47 -10.79 -1.01 5.50
C GLY A 47 -11.42 -0.14 4.43
N ARG A 48 -12.30 0.77 4.84
CA ARG A 48 -12.99 1.71 3.94
C ARG A 48 -12.24 3.03 3.77
N GLN A 49 -11.25 3.31 4.62
CA GLN A 49 -10.59 4.61 4.66
C GLN A 49 -9.26 4.57 3.92
N MET A 50 -9.04 5.57 3.06
CA MET A 50 -7.75 5.81 2.44
C MET A 50 -6.81 6.49 3.44
N VAL A 51 -5.62 5.92 3.63
CA VAL A 51 -4.63 6.40 4.61
C VAL A 51 -3.36 6.79 3.86
N ASN A 52 -2.93 8.04 4.00
CA ASN A 52 -1.74 8.59 3.34
C ASN A 52 -0.54 8.83 4.27
N ILE A 53 -0.63 8.37 5.52
CA ILE A 53 0.40 8.54 6.54
C ILE A 53 1.12 7.20 6.80
N PRO A 54 2.42 7.06 6.47
CA PRO A 54 3.16 5.80 6.64
C PRO A 54 3.45 5.43 8.11
N SER A 55 3.38 6.40 9.03
CA SER A 55 3.50 6.20 10.48
C SER A 55 2.20 5.77 11.15
N PHE A 56 1.11 5.59 10.41
CA PHE A 56 -0.16 5.13 10.97
C PHE A 56 0.02 3.80 11.71
N LEU A 57 -0.43 3.74 12.96
CA LEU A 57 -0.36 2.54 13.79
C LEU A 57 -1.57 1.66 13.49
N VAL A 58 -1.35 0.53 12.83
CA VAL A 58 -2.42 -0.37 12.40
C VAL A 58 -2.91 -1.17 13.60
N ARG A 59 -4.22 -1.17 13.84
CA ARG A 59 -4.88 -2.05 14.83
C ARG A 59 -4.95 -3.48 14.31
N THR A 60 -4.90 -4.46 15.20
CA THR A 60 -4.97 -5.90 14.89
C THR A 60 -6.17 -6.26 14.02
N ASP A 61 -7.29 -5.64 14.31
CA ASP A 61 -8.60 -5.91 13.71
C ASP A 61 -8.66 -5.36 12.27
N SER A 62 -7.98 -4.25 12.03
CA SER A 62 -7.91 -3.58 10.72
C SER A 62 -6.81 -4.13 9.82
N GLU A 63 -5.90 -4.95 10.35
CA GLU A 63 -4.73 -5.45 9.62
C GLU A 63 -5.11 -6.30 8.40
N LYS A 64 -6.15 -7.12 8.52
CA LYS A 64 -6.69 -7.94 7.42
C LYS A 64 -7.33 -7.12 6.30
N HIS A 65 -7.64 -5.87 6.57
CA HIS A 65 -8.35 -4.99 5.65
C HIS A 65 -7.41 -3.99 4.96
N ILE A 66 -6.11 -4.25 4.95
CA ILE A 66 -5.14 -3.45 4.21
C ILE A 66 -5.10 -3.95 2.77
N ASP A 67 -5.41 -3.06 1.84
CA ASP A 67 -5.40 -3.38 0.41
C ASP A 67 -5.20 -2.09 -0.41
N PHE A 68 -5.04 -2.23 -1.72
CA PHE A 68 -5.08 -1.10 -2.63
C PHE A 68 -6.45 -0.41 -2.58
N ALA A 69 -6.43 0.91 -2.73
CA ALA A 69 -7.65 1.70 -2.83
C ALA A 69 -8.37 1.38 -4.14
N LEU A 70 -9.71 1.30 -4.11
CA LEU A 70 -10.52 1.09 -5.32
C LEU A 70 -10.31 2.18 -6.37
N THR A 71 -9.99 3.40 -5.93
CA THR A 71 -9.67 4.53 -6.80
C THR A 71 -8.24 4.52 -7.34
N SER A 72 -7.39 3.62 -6.83
CA SER A 72 -5.99 3.52 -7.24
C SER A 72 -5.86 2.82 -8.59
N PRO A 73 -4.97 3.27 -9.48
CA PRO A 73 -4.65 2.55 -10.72
C PRO A 73 -4.16 1.11 -10.52
N PHE A 74 -3.63 0.77 -9.34
CA PHE A 74 -3.17 -0.59 -8.99
C PHE A 74 -4.26 -1.48 -8.39
N GLY A 75 -5.41 -0.91 -8.04
CA GLY A 75 -6.60 -1.68 -7.70
C GLY A 75 -7.48 -1.79 -8.95
N SER A 76 -8.60 -1.08 -8.96
CA SER A 76 -9.56 -1.04 -10.07
C SER A 76 -9.79 0.38 -10.61
N GLY A 77 -8.92 1.33 -10.23
CA GLY A 77 -9.07 2.74 -10.56
C GLY A 77 -8.64 3.08 -11.98
N ARG A 78 -9.14 4.20 -12.48
CA ARG A 78 -8.78 4.72 -13.80
C ARG A 78 -7.25 4.91 -13.90
N PRO A 79 -6.61 4.50 -15.01
CA PRO A 79 -5.18 4.70 -15.20
C PRO A 79 -4.74 6.16 -14.98
N GLY A 80 -3.53 6.33 -14.43
CA GLY A 80 -2.96 7.64 -14.11
C GLY A 80 -2.89 8.59 -15.31
N ARG A 81 -2.92 9.90 -15.06
CA ARG A 81 -2.95 10.94 -16.11
C ARG A 81 -1.88 10.77 -17.18
N VAL A 82 -0.63 10.47 -16.78
CA VAL A 82 0.49 10.30 -17.72
C VAL A 82 0.27 9.09 -18.63
N LYS A 83 -0.11 7.92 -18.07
CA LYS A 83 -0.43 6.72 -18.86
C LYS A 83 -1.61 6.97 -19.81
N ARG A 84 -2.60 7.76 -19.40
CA ARG A 84 -3.71 8.17 -20.28
C ARG A 84 -3.25 9.10 -21.40
N LYS A 85 -2.42 10.10 -21.11
CA LYS A 85 -1.88 11.02 -22.12
C LYS A 85 -1.00 10.30 -23.14
N GLY A 86 -0.20 9.32 -22.70
CA GLY A 86 0.61 8.48 -23.58
C GLY A 86 -0.24 7.67 -24.56
N LYS A 87 -1.33 7.04 -24.10
CA LYS A 87 -2.25 6.29 -24.97
C LYS A 87 -2.93 7.16 -26.03
N THR A 88 -3.30 8.40 -25.71
CA THR A 88 -3.91 9.32 -26.69
C THR A 88 -2.91 9.93 -27.67
N GLY A 89 -1.61 9.93 -27.34
CA GLY A 89 -0.55 10.48 -28.20
C GLY A 89 0.18 9.44 -29.05
N GLY A 90 0.01 8.14 -28.76
CA GLY A 90 0.66 7.02 -29.45
C GLY A 90 -0.33 6.13 -30.21
N GLY A 91 -1.36 6.72 -30.84
CA GLY A 91 -2.31 5.99 -31.69
C GLY A 91 -1.72 5.63 -33.05
N GLY A 92 -0.56 4.98 -33.05
CA GLY A 92 0.12 4.50 -34.25
C GLY A 92 1.34 3.69 -33.86
N GLY A 93 1.15 2.39 -33.61
CA GLY A 93 2.25 1.45 -33.41
C GLY A 93 1.95 0.34 -32.41
N ASP A 94 1.43 -0.75 -32.96
CA ASP A 94 1.71 -2.15 -32.61
C ASP A 94 0.77 -2.90 -31.66
N ASP A 95 0.16 -3.94 -32.25
CA ASP A 95 -0.63 -5.05 -31.71
C ASP A 95 0.32 -6.21 -31.29
N GLY A 96 -0.11 -7.03 -30.32
CA GLY A 96 0.51 -8.33 -29.92
C GLY A 96 1.52 -8.19 -28.77
N GLU A 97 1.62 -9.05 -27.74
CA GLU A 97 1.24 -10.45 -27.47
C GLU A 97 1.05 -10.57 -25.93
N GLU A 98 -0.03 -11.15 -25.42
CA GLU A 98 -0.20 -12.54 -24.91
C GLU A 98 0.26 -12.78 -23.45
N GLU A 99 -0.41 -13.77 -22.85
CA GLU A 99 -0.48 -14.18 -21.45
C GLU A 99 0.81 -14.84 -20.92
N ASP A 100 1.13 -14.58 -19.65
CA ASP A 100 1.54 -15.57 -18.62
C ASP A 100 1.66 -14.89 -17.22
#